data_AF-U7HTP9-F1
#
_entry.id   AF-U7HTP9-F1
#
_cell.length_a   1.000
_cell.length_b   1.000
_cell.length_c   1.000
_cell.angle_alpha   90.00
_cell.angle_beta   90.00
_cell.angle_gamma   90.00
#
_symmetry.space_group_name_H-M   'P 1'
#
loop_
_entity.id
_entity.type
_entity.pdbx_description
1 polymer ?
#
loop_
_entity_poly.entity_id
_entity_poly.type
_entity_poly.pdbx_seq_one_letter_code
_entity_poly.pdbx_strand_id
1 'polypeptide(L)'
;MLHVNRENLKSSHQLIWFVIDFLMLGLLIVNLSFIIWDSIYNFVAVQNLLKDYAPALQSAYHPIHERFIFYDLIFVAIFLSEFVLRWGYSIRAKVYDRWYFYPFIHWYDLVGCIPVGSLRFLRILRVISIIYRLHQYKIIDFTNTRLFRFVNFYYEAFMEELSDRIVLKVLSGVQEEVRRGSPLFERIQQDILYPRREMLSDWISERVAVAAKEGYVPNRSALRAYLENRVDQALKQNLELSRLKYLPVVGPTIQDTLENAVGDIVANVIHQILEDLASTSNHAFIEDIVNVFLPEPGQQQEEAENEALINLILEVIDAIKDQVRVKHWRENLP
;
A
#
# COMPACT_ATOMS: atom_id res chain seq x y z
N MET A 1 32.00 1.41 17.57
CA MET A 1 33.11 2.35 17.85
C MET A 1 32.63 3.74 17.50
N LEU A 2 32.69 4.68 18.45
CA LEU A 2 32.26 6.07 18.26
C LEU A 2 33.21 6.78 17.28
N HIS A 3 32.78 7.00 16.04
CA HIS A 3 33.52 7.82 15.08
C HIS A 3 33.19 9.29 15.33
N VAL A 4 34.10 10.01 15.99
CA VAL A 4 33.99 11.47 16.19
C VAL A 4 34.65 12.18 15.01
N ASN A 5 33.85 12.76 14.12
CA ASN A 5 34.35 13.50 12.97
C ASN A 5 34.78 14.93 13.37
N ARG A 6 36.09 15.20 13.36
CA ARG A 6 36.70 16.45 13.85
C ARG A 6 36.74 17.58 12.82
N GLU A 7 36.46 17.30 11.55
CA GLU A 7 36.59 18.29 10.46
C GLU A 7 35.38 19.24 10.38
N ASN A 8 34.17 18.76 10.72
CA ASN A 8 32.96 19.60 10.80
C ASN A 8 32.94 20.55 12.02
N LEU A 9 33.82 20.35 13.01
CA LEU A 9 33.88 21.16 14.22
C LEU A 9 34.50 22.56 14.02
N LYS A 10 35.24 22.79 12.92
CA LYS A 10 36.08 24.00 12.77
C LYS A 10 35.55 25.10 11.84
N SER A 11 34.49 24.88 11.04
CA SER A 11 34.16 25.79 9.92
C SER A 11 32.86 26.59 10.02
N SER A 12 32.09 26.55 11.11
CA SER A 12 30.83 27.30 11.17
C SER A 12 30.50 27.84 12.56
N HIS A 13 29.63 28.86 12.62
CA HIS A 13 28.99 29.43 13.82
C HIS A 13 28.30 28.41 14.76
N GLN A 14 28.40 27.12 14.44
CA GLN A 14 27.90 25.97 15.15
C GLN A 14 28.76 25.57 16.36
N LEU A 15 30.02 26.01 16.47
CA LEU A 15 30.89 25.64 17.58
C LEU A 15 30.37 26.15 18.93
N ILE A 16 29.83 27.38 18.97
CA ILE A 16 29.23 27.97 20.18
C ILE A 16 27.98 27.17 20.58
N TRP A 17 27.08 26.91 19.62
CA TRP A 17 25.87 26.11 19.85
C TRP A 17 26.20 24.68 20.28
N PHE A 18 27.26 24.10 19.73
CA PHE A 18 27.76 22.79 20.12
C PHE A 18 28.27 22.77 21.57
N VAL A 19 29.06 23.76 21.98
CA VAL A 19 29.53 23.87 23.38
C VAL A 19 28.34 24.04 24.33
N ILE A 20 27.34 24.83 23.94
CA ILE A 20 26.09 24.96 24.68
C ILE A 20 25.40 23.59 24.76
N ASP A 21 25.19 22.87 23.66
CA ASP A 21 24.57 21.54 23.65
C ASP A 21 25.33 20.52 24.54
N PHE A 22 26.67 20.55 24.54
CA PHE A 22 27.48 19.68 25.39
C PHE A 22 27.35 20.03 26.88
N LEU A 23 27.36 21.32 27.22
CA LEU A 23 27.13 21.80 28.58
C LEU A 23 25.72 21.42 29.05
N MET A 24 24.71 21.62 28.20
CA MET A 24 23.32 21.27 28.47
C MET A 24 23.13 19.76 28.65
N LEU A 25 23.84 18.93 27.88
CA LEU A 25 23.88 17.48 28.10
C LEU A 25 24.48 17.13 29.46
N GLY A 26 25.61 17.75 29.82
CA GLY A 26 26.25 17.55 31.13
C GLY A 26 25.31 17.92 32.28
N LEU A 27 24.67 19.09 32.20
CA LEU A 27 23.65 19.53 33.16
C LEU A 27 22.47 18.57 33.23
N LEU A 28 22.06 18.01 32.08
CA LEU A 28 20.99 17.02 32.05
C LEU A 28 21.39 15.74 32.79
N ILE A 29 22.60 15.23 32.56
CA ILE A 29 23.11 14.03 33.25
C ILE A 29 23.17 14.27 34.76
N VAL A 30 23.63 15.44 35.19
CA VAL A 30 23.65 15.84 36.61
C VAL A 30 22.23 15.92 37.16
N ASN A 31 21.30 16.58 36.46
CA ASN A 31 19.90 16.67 36.88
C ASN A 31 19.25 15.29 37.00
N LEU A 32 19.46 14.41 36.01
CA LEU A 32 18.93 13.05 36.03
C LEU A 32 19.50 12.22 37.18
N SER A 33 20.82 12.31 37.40
CA SER A 33 21.49 11.64 38.53
C SER A 33 20.96 12.14 39.86
N PHE A 34 20.72 13.45 39.99
CA PHE A 34 20.15 14.05 41.19
C PHE A 34 18.72 13.57 41.44
N ILE A 35 17.89 13.44 40.41
CA ILE A 35 16.54 12.88 40.50
C ILE A 35 16.57 11.40 40.92
N ILE A 36 17.44 10.60 40.31
CA ILE A 36 17.57 9.17 40.64
C ILE A 36 17.97 9.02 42.10
N TRP A 37 18.97 9.78 42.55
CA TRP A 37 19.41 9.78 43.94
C TRP A 37 18.30 10.21 44.89
N ASP A 38 17.59 11.30 44.59
CA ASP A 38 16.46 11.78 45.39
C ASP A 38 15.32 10.75 45.47
N SER A 39 15.02 10.08 44.35
CA SER A 39 14.02 9.02 44.30
C SER A 39 14.41 7.81 45.15
N ILE A 40 15.69 7.47 45.21
CA ILE A 40 16.22 6.40 46.08
C ILE A 40 16.16 6.84 47.55
N TYR A 41 16.55 8.08 47.85
CA TYR A 41 16.51 8.62 49.22
C TYR A 41 15.07 8.80 49.76
N ASN A 42 14.08 8.97 48.89
CA ASN A 42 12.67 9.07 49.29
C ASN A 42 12.13 7.79 49.97
N PHE A 43 12.80 6.63 49.82
CA PHE A 43 12.42 5.41 50.52
C PHE A 43 12.85 5.47 51.99
N VAL A 44 11.89 5.32 52.91
CA VAL A 44 12.12 5.36 54.36
C VAL A 44 13.22 4.36 54.81
N ALA A 45 13.27 3.17 54.21
CA ALA A 45 14.31 2.19 54.49
C ALA A 45 15.73 2.71 54.19
N VAL A 46 15.90 3.45 53.09
CA VAL A 46 17.19 4.04 52.71
C VAL A 46 17.59 5.15 53.67
N GLN A 47 16.63 5.97 54.13
CA GLN A 47 16.90 7.02 55.12
C GLN A 47 17.35 6.44 56.45
N ASN A 48 16.71 5.36 56.91
CA ASN A 48 17.09 4.67 58.15
C ASN A 48 18.48 4.02 58.02
N LEU A 49 18.75 3.33 56.91
CA LEU A 49 20.08 2.77 56.65
C LEU A 49 21.19 3.84 56.63
N LEU A 50 20.93 4.97 55.99
CA LEU A 50 21.88 6.08 55.97
C LEU A 50 22.06 6.71 57.36
N LYS A 51 21.00 6.78 58.16
CA LYS A 51 21.08 7.26 59.55
C LYS A 51 21.94 6.33 60.42
N ASP A 52 21.83 5.02 60.23
CA ASP A 52 22.52 4.02 61.06
C ASP A 52 23.99 3.84 60.65
N TYR A 53 24.29 3.82 59.34
CA TYR A 53 25.63 3.51 58.82
C TYR A 53 26.42 4.72 58.32
N ALA A 54 25.75 5.83 57.96
CA ALA A 54 26.39 7.02 57.39
C ALA A 54 25.71 8.34 57.83
N PRO A 55 25.61 8.63 59.15
CA PRO A 55 24.82 9.75 59.67
C PRO A 55 25.29 11.12 59.17
N ALA A 56 26.59 11.29 58.87
CA ALA A 56 27.13 12.51 58.29
C ALA A 56 26.62 12.76 56.85
N LEU A 57 26.38 11.70 56.07
CA LEU A 57 25.84 11.80 54.71
C LEU A 57 24.34 12.08 54.76
N GLN A 58 23.62 11.44 55.69
CA GLN A 58 22.21 11.69 55.93
C GLN A 58 21.96 13.15 56.33
N SER A 59 22.72 13.68 57.30
CA SER A 59 22.54 15.05 57.79
C SER A 59 22.91 16.10 56.76
N ALA A 60 23.87 15.81 55.88
CA ALA A 60 24.23 16.68 54.76
C ALA A 60 23.16 16.70 53.65
N TYR A 61 22.56 15.55 53.32
CA TYR A 61 21.61 15.45 52.21
C TYR A 61 20.16 15.78 52.59
N HIS A 62 19.74 15.50 53.83
CA HIS A 62 18.34 15.69 54.25
C HIS A 62 17.80 17.12 54.02
N PRO A 63 18.55 18.21 54.31
CA PRO A 63 18.11 19.58 54.01
C PRO A 63 18.05 19.91 52.51
N ILE A 64 18.75 19.14 51.67
CA ILE A 64 18.74 19.25 50.20
C ILE A 64 17.49 18.55 49.67
N HIS A 65 17.16 17.37 50.20
CA HIS A 65 15.95 16.62 49.88
C HIS A 65 14.67 17.44 50.16
N GLU A 66 14.57 18.08 51.32
CA GLU A 66 13.42 18.94 51.66
C GLU A 66 13.23 20.08 50.65
N ARG A 67 14.33 20.60 50.10
CA ARG A 67 14.35 21.68 49.10
C ARG A 67 14.59 21.17 47.69
N PHE A 68 14.35 19.89 47.42
CA PHE A 68 14.64 19.27 46.13
C PHE A 68 13.96 20.02 44.97
N ILE A 69 12.69 20.41 45.15
CA ILE A 69 11.91 21.16 44.15
C ILE A 69 12.60 22.48 43.79
N PHE A 70 13.21 23.18 44.75
CA PHE A 70 13.90 24.43 44.50
C PHE A 70 15.13 24.21 43.60
N TYR A 71 15.96 23.23 43.93
CA TYR A 71 17.14 22.90 43.11
C TYR A 71 16.76 22.38 41.72
N ASP A 72 15.70 21.59 41.64
CA ASP A 72 15.14 21.11 40.38
C ASP A 72 14.61 22.26 39.51
N LEU A 73 13.97 23.27 40.11
CA LEU A 73 13.51 24.47 39.40
C LEU A 73 14.67 25.28 38.83
N ILE A 74 15.85 25.29 39.48
CA ILE A 74 17.06 25.94 38.92
C ILE A 74 17.45 25.25 37.61
N PHE A 75 17.50 23.92 37.56
CA PHE A 75 17.76 23.19 36.32
C PHE A 75 16.72 23.52 35.26
N VAL A 76 15.42 23.48 35.62
CA VAL A 76 14.33 23.84 34.71
C VAL A 76 14.50 25.26 34.16
N ALA A 77 14.85 26.23 35.00
CA ALA A 77 15.08 27.61 34.58
C ALA A 77 16.23 27.72 33.57
N ILE A 78 17.32 26.98 33.76
CA ILE A 78 18.45 26.95 32.82
C ILE A 78 18.00 26.37 31.47
N PHE A 79 17.31 25.22 31.48
CA PHE A 79 16.80 24.59 30.25
C PHE A 79 15.77 25.46 29.52
N LEU A 80 14.86 26.10 30.26
CA LEU A 80 13.86 26.99 29.67
C LEU A 80 14.51 28.25 29.09
N SER A 81 15.50 28.81 29.78
CA SER A 81 16.24 29.98 29.27
C SER A 81 16.97 29.65 27.98
N GLU A 82 17.62 28.48 27.90
CA GLU A 82 18.28 28.02 26.70
C GLU A 82 17.30 27.83 25.53
N PHE A 83 16.13 27.25 25.79
CA PHE A 83 15.06 27.12 24.80
C PHE A 83 14.59 28.48 24.28
N VAL A 84 14.36 29.45 25.17
CA VAL A 84 13.96 30.82 24.79
C VAL A 84 15.05 31.53 24.00
N LEU A 85 16.33 31.34 24.34
CA LEU A 85 17.45 31.90 23.59
C LEU A 85 17.54 31.31 22.18
N ARG A 86 17.39 29.99 22.02
CA ARG A 86 17.34 29.36 20.69
C ARG A 86 16.13 29.79 19.90
N TRP A 87 14.98 29.91 20.56
CA TRP A 87 13.77 30.38 19.92
C TRP A 87 13.97 31.81 19.37
N GLY A 88 14.49 32.73 20.20
CA GLY A 88 14.84 34.08 19.78
C GLY A 88 15.87 34.12 18.63
N TYR A 89 16.89 33.26 18.69
CA TYR A 89 17.85 33.10 17.60
C TYR A 89 17.18 32.61 16.31
N SER A 90 16.28 31.63 16.38
CA SER A 90 15.59 31.08 15.21
C SER A 90 14.73 32.11 14.48
N ILE A 91 14.12 33.04 15.24
CA ILE A 91 13.36 34.17 14.70
C ILE A 91 14.31 35.14 13.97
N ARG A 92 15.45 35.48 14.58
CA ARG A 92 16.43 36.40 14.00
C ARG A 92 17.10 35.83 12.75
N ALA A 93 17.42 34.53 12.77
CA ALA A 93 18.08 33.81 11.69
C ALA A 93 17.09 33.29 10.62
N LYS A 94 15.78 33.53 10.78
CA LYS A 94 14.70 33.05 9.87
C LYS A 94 14.83 31.57 9.52
N VAL A 95 15.12 30.74 10.53
CA VAL A 95 15.25 29.29 10.36
C VAL A 95 13.90 28.68 9.97
N TYR A 96 12.80 29.26 10.44
CA TYR A 96 11.43 28.85 10.15
C TYR A 96 10.63 30.02 9.58
N ASP A 97 9.66 29.73 8.72
CA ASP A 97 8.80 30.74 8.09
C ASP A 97 7.99 31.57 9.09
N ARG A 98 7.68 30.99 10.25
CA ARG A 98 6.88 31.63 11.32
C ARG A 98 7.52 31.37 12.68
N TRP A 99 7.49 32.38 13.53
CA TRP A 99 8.12 32.35 14.87
C TRP A 99 7.61 31.20 15.75
N TYR A 100 6.32 30.86 15.67
CA TYR A 100 5.73 29.82 16.51
C TYR A 100 6.08 28.39 16.09
N PHE A 101 6.61 28.16 14.87
CA PHE A 101 7.00 26.80 14.44
C PHE A 101 8.07 26.20 15.34
N TYR A 102 9.00 27.02 15.84
CA TYR A 102 10.08 26.55 16.69
C TYR A 102 9.56 25.83 17.95
N PRO A 103 8.68 26.44 18.79
CA PRO A 103 8.09 25.72 19.91
C PRO A 103 7.24 24.50 19.56
N PHE A 104 6.54 24.49 18.43
CA PHE A 104 5.72 23.33 18.03
C PHE A 104 6.59 22.14 17.58
N ILE A 105 7.66 22.40 16.85
CA ILE A 105 8.60 21.36 16.42
C ILE A 105 9.37 20.81 17.63
N HIS A 106 9.78 21.71 18.54
CA HIS A 106 10.53 21.38 19.75
C HIS A 106 9.65 21.23 21.00
N TRP A 107 8.38 20.82 20.82
CA TRP A 107 7.41 20.71 21.92
C TRP A 107 7.89 19.78 23.04
N TYR A 108 8.68 18.76 22.70
CA TYR A 108 9.27 17.82 23.65
C TYR A 108 10.21 18.49 24.67
N ASP A 109 10.90 19.58 24.30
CA ASP A 109 11.79 20.30 25.21
C ASP A 109 10.98 21.08 26.24
N LEU A 110 9.88 21.70 25.79
CA LEU A 110 8.95 22.45 26.62
C LEU A 110 8.20 21.54 27.59
N VAL A 111 7.69 20.40 27.11
CA VAL A 111 7.01 19.40 27.97
C VAL A 111 7.98 18.78 28.97
N GLY A 112 9.23 18.55 28.57
CA GLY A 112 10.29 18.12 29.47
C GLY A 112 10.66 19.14 30.56
N CYS A 113 10.24 20.41 30.43
CA CYS A 113 10.46 21.47 31.43
C CYS A 113 9.44 21.52 32.56
N ILE A 114 8.32 20.82 32.46
CA ILE A 114 7.22 21.05 33.41
C ILE A 114 7.57 20.43 34.78
N PRO A 115 7.64 21.23 35.87
CA PRO A 115 8.03 20.74 37.19
C PRO A 115 6.84 20.09 37.93
N VAL A 116 6.20 19.08 37.34
CA VAL A 116 5.10 18.34 38.00
C VAL A 116 5.66 17.10 38.69
N GLY A 117 5.42 16.98 39.99
CA GLY A 117 5.97 15.91 40.83
C GLY A 117 5.63 14.48 40.37
N SER A 118 4.49 14.26 39.72
CA SER A 118 4.08 12.96 39.16
C SER A 118 4.58 12.70 37.74
N LEU A 119 4.97 13.75 37.00
CA LEU A 119 5.41 13.67 35.61
C LEU A 119 6.93 13.79 35.46
N ARG A 120 7.70 13.51 36.53
CA ARG A 120 9.18 13.54 36.51
C ARG A 120 9.78 12.71 35.38
N PHE A 121 9.10 11.64 34.96
CA PHE A 121 9.54 10.80 33.85
C PHE A 121 9.57 11.53 32.50
N LEU A 122 8.77 12.60 32.28
CA LEU A 122 8.78 13.38 31.04
C LEU A 122 10.14 14.04 30.76
N ARG A 123 11.00 14.16 31.77
CA ARG A 123 12.38 14.65 31.60
C ARG A 123 13.23 13.75 30.70
N ILE A 124 12.85 12.47 30.55
CA ILE A 124 13.48 11.58 29.58
C ILE A 124 13.27 12.04 28.13
N LEU A 125 12.20 12.79 27.85
CA LEU A 125 11.99 13.40 26.53
C LEU A 125 13.13 14.36 26.17
N ARG A 126 13.70 15.05 27.17
CA ARG A 126 14.87 15.91 26.95
C ARG A 126 16.15 15.13 26.66
N VAL A 127 16.29 13.92 27.23
CA VAL A 127 17.40 13.02 26.89
C VAL A 127 17.31 12.65 25.41
N ILE A 128 16.12 12.20 24.97
CA ILE A 128 15.85 11.82 23.58
C ILE A 128 16.07 13.01 22.64
N SER A 129 15.58 14.18 23.03
CA SER A 129 15.77 15.45 22.32
C SER A 129 17.24 15.84 22.09
N ILE A 130 18.05 15.84 23.15
CA ILE A 130 19.48 16.18 23.04
C ILE A 130 20.21 15.12 22.21
N ILE A 131 19.89 13.83 22.40
CA ILE A 131 20.45 12.75 21.58
C ILE A 131 20.10 12.95 20.10
N TYR A 132 18.85 13.29 19.79
CA TYR A 132 18.41 13.58 18.43
C TYR A 132 19.14 14.79 17.83
N ARG A 133 19.31 15.87 18.59
CA ARG A 133 20.11 17.04 18.16
C ARG A 133 21.57 16.68 17.90
N LEU A 134 22.20 15.93 18.80
CA LEU A 134 23.60 15.49 18.63
C LEU A 134 23.79 14.59 17.41
N HIS A 135 22.76 13.80 17.07
CA HIS A 135 22.73 13.03 15.83
C HIS A 135 22.63 13.94 14.60
N GLN A 136 21.73 14.93 14.61
CA GLN A 136 21.56 15.92 13.53
C GLN A 136 22.84 16.73 13.26
N TYR A 137 23.65 17.01 14.28
CA TYR A 137 24.96 17.66 14.12
C TYR A 137 26.04 16.75 13.47
N LYS A 138 25.72 15.50 13.12
CA LYS A 138 26.62 14.50 12.48
C LYS A 138 27.90 14.19 13.29
N ILE A 139 27.89 14.40 14.60
CA ILE A 139 29.06 14.17 15.47
C ILE A 139 29.02 12.77 16.10
N ILE A 140 27.84 12.19 16.29
CA ILE A 140 27.65 10.81 16.75
C ILE A 140 26.66 10.08 15.84
N ASP A 141 27.18 9.11 15.08
CA ASP A 141 26.36 8.26 14.21
C ASP A 141 25.77 7.09 15.02
N PHE A 142 24.66 7.34 15.71
CA PHE A 142 23.94 6.31 16.47
C PHE A 142 23.21 5.30 15.59
N THR A 143 23.05 5.59 14.29
CA THR A 143 22.35 4.76 13.29
C THR A 143 22.92 3.34 13.21
N ASN A 144 24.22 3.17 13.49
CA ASN A 144 24.90 1.89 13.45
C ASN A 144 24.83 1.08 14.78
N THR A 145 24.25 1.67 15.83
CA THR A 145 24.11 1.03 17.14
C THR A 145 23.07 -0.09 17.09
N ARG A 146 23.33 -1.22 17.77
CA ARG A 146 22.40 -2.36 17.83
C ARG A 146 20.99 -1.95 18.30
N LEU A 147 20.91 -1.05 19.28
CA LEU A 147 19.63 -0.54 19.81
C LEU A 147 18.85 0.26 18.76
N PHE A 148 19.52 1.13 18.01
CA PHE A 148 18.86 1.93 16.97
C PHE A 148 18.35 1.04 15.84
N ARG A 149 19.17 0.11 15.35
CA ARG A 149 18.75 -0.85 14.31
C ARG A 149 17.58 -1.72 14.76
N PHE A 150 17.58 -2.16 16.01
CA PHE A 150 16.46 -2.88 16.61
C PHE A 150 15.19 -2.02 16.59
N VAL A 151 15.21 -0.81 17.17
CA VAL A 151 14.04 0.07 17.21
C VAL A 151 13.55 0.44 15.80
N ASN A 152 14.47 0.73 14.88
CA ASN A 152 14.14 1.08 13.51
C ASN A 152 13.45 -0.08 12.78
N PHE A 153 13.94 -1.31 12.94
CA PHE A 153 13.32 -2.49 12.37
C PHE A 153 11.86 -2.66 12.84
N TYR A 154 11.60 -2.57 14.15
CA TYR A 154 10.22 -2.68 14.65
C TYR A 154 9.34 -1.48 14.25
N TYR A 155 9.92 -0.28 14.14
CA TYR A 155 9.20 0.89 13.65
C TYR A 155 8.79 0.72 12.20
N GLU A 156 9.70 0.29 11.32
CA GLU A 156 9.41 0.02 9.91
C GLU A 156 8.40 -1.10 9.75
N ALA A 157 8.55 -2.22 10.48
CA ALA A 157 7.59 -3.32 10.47
C ALA A 157 6.19 -2.88 10.94
N PHE A 158 6.11 -2.06 11.99
CA PHE A 158 4.84 -1.51 12.47
C PHE A 158 4.21 -0.54 11.47
N MET A 159 5.03 0.31 10.82
CA MET A 159 4.55 1.24 9.80
C MET A 159 4.05 0.50 8.56
N GLU A 160 4.70 -0.58 8.15
CA GLU A 160 4.22 -1.49 7.11
C GLU A 160 2.86 -2.08 7.51
N GLU A 161 2.73 -2.65 8.70
CA GLU A 161 1.45 -3.24 9.16
C GLU A 161 0.30 -2.22 9.25
N LEU A 162 0.61 -0.98 9.67
CA LEU A 162 -0.37 0.11 9.66
C LEU A 162 -0.75 0.48 8.23
N SER A 163 0.22 0.65 7.34
CA SER A 163 0.01 0.99 5.94
C SER A 163 -0.84 -0.07 5.24
N ASP A 164 -0.47 -1.34 5.35
CA ASP A 164 -1.22 -2.47 4.78
C ASP A 164 -2.66 -2.48 5.27
N ARG A 165 -2.88 -2.27 6.57
CA ARG A 165 -4.22 -2.23 7.15
C ARG A 165 -5.05 -1.06 6.63
N ILE A 166 -4.44 0.11 6.45
CA ILE A 166 -5.10 1.28 5.87
C ILE A 166 -5.47 0.98 4.41
N VAL A 167 -4.54 0.48 3.60
CA VAL A 167 -4.76 0.13 2.20
C VAL A 167 -5.88 -0.90 2.07
N LEU A 168 -5.84 -1.98 2.86
CA LEU A 168 -6.90 -2.99 2.86
C LEU A 168 -8.26 -2.41 3.23
N LYS A 169 -8.32 -1.47 4.18
CA LYS A 169 -9.57 -0.81 4.57
C LYS A 169 -10.09 0.11 3.45
N VAL A 170 -9.21 0.84 2.79
CA VAL A 170 -9.56 1.68 1.64
C VAL A 170 -10.08 0.82 0.49
N LEU A 171 -9.35 -0.24 0.10
CA LEU A 171 -9.77 -1.16 -0.95
C LEU A 171 -11.11 -1.85 -0.64
N SER A 172 -11.32 -2.25 0.61
CA SER A 172 -12.61 -2.81 1.05
C SER A 172 -13.74 -1.77 0.98
N GLY A 173 -13.45 -0.51 1.28
CA GLY A 173 -14.39 0.59 1.10
C GLY A 173 -14.74 0.81 -0.37
N VAL A 174 -13.76 0.74 -1.27
CA VAL A 174 -13.97 0.81 -2.72
C VAL A 174 -14.84 -0.36 -3.20
N GLN A 175 -14.59 -1.59 -2.74
CA GLN A 175 -15.43 -2.75 -3.07
C GLN A 175 -16.88 -2.55 -2.65
N GLU A 176 -17.12 -2.03 -1.46
CA GLU A 176 -18.48 -1.77 -0.97
C GLU A 176 -19.18 -0.70 -1.83
N GLU A 177 -18.44 0.34 -2.23
CA GLU A 177 -18.94 1.38 -3.12
C GLU A 177 -19.34 0.78 -4.50
N VAL A 178 -18.49 -0.07 -5.08
CA VAL A 178 -18.80 -0.76 -6.35
C VAL A 178 -20.02 -1.68 -6.19
N ARG A 179 -20.13 -2.45 -5.10
CA ARG A 179 -21.27 -3.34 -4.82
C ARG A 179 -22.61 -2.62 -4.75
N ARG A 180 -22.61 -1.37 -4.30
CA ARG A 180 -23.82 -0.57 -4.14
C ARG A 180 -24.28 0.10 -5.44
N GLY A 181 -23.60 -0.13 -6.57
CA GLY A 181 -23.89 0.55 -7.84
C GLY A 181 -23.63 2.06 -7.76
N SER A 182 -22.61 2.45 -7.01
CA SER A 182 -22.23 3.85 -6.76
C SER A 182 -21.79 4.62 -8.02
N PRO A 183 -21.58 5.95 -7.91
CA PRO A 183 -20.98 6.76 -8.98
C PRO A 183 -19.63 6.25 -9.48
N LEU A 184 -18.91 5.44 -8.70
CA LEU A 184 -17.66 4.84 -9.13
C LEU A 184 -17.88 3.81 -10.24
N PHE A 185 -18.91 2.97 -10.12
CA PHE A 185 -19.26 2.00 -11.16
C PHE A 185 -19.64 2.72 -12.46
N GLU A 186 -20.51 3.73 -12.36
CA GLU A 186 -20.90 4.56 -13.50
C GLU A 186 -19.70 5.23 -14.16
N ARG A 187 -18.74 5.75 -13.38
CA ARG A 187 -17.48 6.31 -13.91
C ARG A 187 -16.61 5.27 -14.62
N ILE A 188 -16.49 4.06 -14.08
CA ILE A 188 -15.71 3.00 -14.73
C ILE A 188 -16.34 2.70 -16.11
N GLN A 189 -17.67 2.61 -16.16
CA GLN A 189 -18.38 2.37 -17.40
C GLN A 189 -18.23 3.54 -18.39
N GLN A 190 -18.52 4.76 -17.95
CA GLN A 190 -18.57 5.95 -18.80
C GLN A 190 -17.20 6.51 -19.19
N ASP A 191 -16.26 6.58 -18.25
CA ASP A 191 -14.96 7.23 -18.45
C ASP A 191 -13.86 6.24 -18.88
N ILE A 192 -14.05 4.93 -18.67
CA ILE A 192 -13.02 3.92 -18.94
C ILE A 192 -13.44 2.93 -20.02
N LEU A 193 -14.60 2.27 -19.87
CA LEU A 193 -15.00 1.19 -20.77
C LEU A 193 -15.51 1.71 -22.12
N TYR A 194 -16.51 2.60 -22.13
CA TYR A 194 -17.08 3.11 -23.38
C TYR A 194 -16.06 3.81 -24.29
N PRO A 195 -15.16 4.68 -23.78
CA PRO A 195 -14.16 5.32 -24.64
C PRO A 195 -13.15 4.33 -25.26
N ARG A 196 -13.10 3.09 -24.76
CA ARG A 196 -12.19 2.04 -25.21
C ARG A 196 -12.88 0.93 -26.00
N ARG A 197 -14.16 1.11 -26.36
CA ARG A 197 -14.93 0.06 -27.06
C ARG A 197 -14.28 -0.38 -28.37
N GLU A 198 -13.89 0.56 -29.23
CA GLU A 198 -13.19 0.26 -30.49
C GLU A 198 -11.90 -0.53 -30.25
N MET A 199 -11.09 -0.09 -29.29
CA MET A 199 -9.84 -0.78 -28.90
C MET A 199 -10.11 -2.22 -28.42
N LEU A 200 -11.21 -2.44 -27.70
CA LEU A 200 -11.62 -3.78 -27.26
C LEU A 200 -12.08 -4.64 -28.44
N SER A 201 -12.88 -4.08 -29.36
CA SER A 201 -13.30 -4.77 -30.59
C SER A 201 -12.11 -5.21 -31.43
N ASP A 202 -11.14 -4.31 -31.66
CA ASP A 202 -9.89 -4.59 -32.36
C ASP A 202 -9.11 -5.73 -31.68
N TRP A 203 -8.93 -5.63 -30.37
CA TRP A 203 -8.16 -6.61 -29.61
C TRP A 203 -8.82 -8.01 -29.60
N ILE A 204 -10.15 -8.08 -29.45
CA ILE A 204 -10.90 -9.34 -29.51
C ILE A 204 -10.86 -9.90 -30.93
N SER A 205 -11.06 -9.06 -31.96
CA SER A 205 -11.00 -9.42 -33.38
C SER A 205 -9.67 -10.07 -33.73
N GLU A 206 -8.56 -9.48 -33.31
CA GLU A 206 -7.21 -10.03 -33.50
C GLU A 206 -7.07 -11.38 -32.78
N ARG A 207 -7.53 -11.48 -31.53
CA ARG A 207 -7.43 -12.71 -30.74
C ARG A 207 -8.25 -13.85 -31.35
N VAL A 208 -9.45 -13.56 -31.84
CA VAL A 208 -10.31 -14.52 -32.54
C VAL A 208 -9.67 -14.94 -33.86
N ALA A 209 -9.10 -14.01 -34.62
CA ALA A 209 -8.39 -14.33 -35.86
C ALA A 209 -7.21 -15.28 -35.62
N VAL A 210 -6.42 -15.03 -34.58
CA VAL A 210 -5.32 -15.93 -34.17
C VAL A 210 -5.87 -17.30 -33.75
N ALA A 211 -6.89 -17.33 -32.90
CA ALA A 211 -7.49 -18.59 -32.43
C ALA A 211 -8.10 -19.41 -33.58
N ALA A 212 -8.78 -18.76 -34.52
CA ALA A 212 -9.31 -19.40 -35.71
C ALA A 212 -8.18 -19.91 -36.61
N LYS A 213 -7.14 -19.10 -36.88
CA LYS A 213 -6.01 -19.53 -37.71
C LYS A 213 -5.25 -20.71 -37.11
N GLU A 214 -5.02 -20.72 -35.80
CA GLU A 214 -4.30 -21.81 -35.13
C GLU A 214 -5.18 -23.05 -34.88
N GLY A 215 -6.45 -22.87 -34.55
CA GLY A 215 -7.37 -23.96 -34.23
C GLY A 215 -8.00 -24.62 -35.46
N TYR A 216 -8.31 -23.84 -36.49
CA TYR A 216 -9.02 -24.31 -37.68
C TYR A 216 -8.07 -24.82 -38.77
N VAL A 217 -7.03 -24.06 -39.14
CA VAL A 217 -6.18 -24.40 -40.29
C VAL A 217 -5.60 -25.82 -40.19
N PRO A 218 -5.11 -26.29 -39.03
CA PRO A 218 -4.61 -27.66 -38.88
C PRO A 218 -5.71 -28.73 -38.93
N ASN A 219 -6.94 -28.38 -38.54
CA ASN A 219 -8.06 -29.32 -38.35
C ASN A 219 -9.11 -29.24 -39.48
N ARG A 220 -8.84 -28.50 -40.55
CA ARG A 220 -9.79 -28.24 -41.65
C ARG A 220 -10.39 -29.51 -42.25
N SER A 221 -9.57 -30.54 -42.47
CA SER A 221 -10.01 -31.83 -43.01
C SER A 221 -10.90 -32.60 -42.02
N ALA A 222 -10.54 -32.61 -40.74
CA ALA A 222 -11.30 -33.27 -39.70
C ALA A 222 -12.68 -32.62 -39.49
N LEU A 223 -12.74 -31.27 -39.53
CA LEU A 223 -14.00 -30.55 -39.43
C LEU A 223 -14.89 -30.78 -40.64
N ARG A 224 -14.33 -30.80 -41.85
CA ARG A 224 -15.08 -31.12 -43.07
C ARG A 224 -15.73 -32.50 -42.98
N ALA A 225 -14.94 -33.52 -42.63
CA ALA A 225 -15.45 -34.88 -42.46
C ALA A 225 -16.51 -34.98 -41.36
N TYR A 226 -16.35 -34.23 -40.26
CA TYR A 226 -17.36 -34.14 -39.20
C TYR A 226 -18.68 -33.55 -39.72
N LEU A 227 -18.62 -32.45 -40.46
CA LEU A 227 -19.80 -31.76 -40.99
C LEU A 227 -20.53 -32.60 -42.04
N GLU A 228 -19.79 -33.20 -42.99
CA GLU A 228 -20.35 -34.11 -43.99
C GLU A 228 -21.11 -35.26 -43.32
N ASN A 229 -20.52 -35.91 -42.31
CA ASN A 229 -21.18 -37.00 -41.57
C ASN A 229 -22.43 -36.52 -40.80
N ARG A 230 -22.41 -35.30 -40.23
CA ARG A 230 -23.58 -34.73 -39.55
C ARG A 230 -24.70 -34.40 -40.52
N VAL A 231 -24.38 -33.85 -41.68
CA VAL A 231 -25.34 -33.55 -42.74
C VAL A 231 -25.94 -34.84 -43.29
N ASP A 232 -25.12 -35.86 -43.57
CA ASP A 232 -25.58 -37.19 -43.98
C ASP A 232 -26.55 -37.80 -42.98
N GLN A 233 -26.25 -37.72 -41.67
CA GLN A 233 -27.15 -38.20 -40.63
C GLN A 233 -28.48 -37.44 -40.60
N ALA A 234 -28.44 -36.11 -40.72
CA ALA A 234 -29.64 -35.27 -40.73
C ALA A 234 -30.52 -35.54 -41.96
N LEU A 235 -29.90 -35.74 -43.13
CA LEU A 235 -30.60 -36.03 -44.38
C LEU A 235 -31.23 -37.43 -44.38
N LYS A 236 -30.55 -38.43 -43.83
CA LYS A 236 -31.11 -39.78 -43.62
C LYS A 236 -32.30 -39.81 -42.66
N GLN A 237 -32.37 -38.87 -41.73
CA GLN A 237 -33.50 -38.71 -40.82
C GLN A 237 -34.66 -37.91 -41.44
N ASN A 238 -34.47 -37.31 -42.62
CA ASN A 238 -35.51 -36.57 -43.30
C ASN A 238 -36.50 -37.53 -44.00
N LEU A 239 -37.78 -37.46 -43.60
CA LEU A 239 -38.86 -38.29 -44.13
C LEU A 239 -39.10 -38.09 -45.63
N GLU A 240 -39.00 -36.86 -46.13
CA GLU A 240 -39.23 -36.55 -47.55
C GLU A 240 -38.08 -37.08 -48.43
N LEU A 241 -36.84 -36.96 -47.95
CA LEU A 241 -35.67 -37.49 -48.65
C LEU A 241 -35.68 -39.02 -48.68
N SER A 242 -36.06 -39.64 -47.56
CA SER A 242 -36.19 -41.10 -47.46
C SER A 242 -37.26 -41.67 -48.39
N ARG A 243 -38.30 -40.89 -48.72
CA ARG A 243 -39.35 -41.30 -49.66
C ARG A 243 -38.87 -41.34 -51.12
N LEU A 244 -37.82 -40.60 -51.47
CA LEU A 244 -37.25 -40.61 -52.82
C LEU A 244 -36.75 -42.00 -53.21
N LYS A 245 -36.33 -42.82 -52.23
CA LYS A 245 -35.93 -44.21 -52.42
C LYS A 245 -37.03 -45.10 -53.03
N TYR A 246 -38.31 -44.72 -52.91
CA TYR A 246 -39.43 -45.46 -53.50
C TYR A 246 -39.65 -45.17 -54.99
N LEU A 247 -38.99 -44.16 -55.56
CA LEU A 247 -39.06 -43.89 -56.99
C LEU A 247 -38.18 -44.90 -57.74
N PRO A 248 -38.76 -45.71 -58.64
CA PRO A 248 -38.00 -46.72 -59.38
C PRO A 248 -36.98 -46.05 -60.31
N VAL A 249 -35.84 -46.72 -60.47
CA VAL A 249 -34.72 -46.34 -61.37
C VAL A 249 -33.92 -45.11 -60.94
N VAL A 250 -34.54 -44.05 -60.43
CA VAL A 250 -33.86 -42.76 -60.14
C VAL A 250 -33.78 -42.38 -58.66
N GLY A 251 -34.56 -43.04 -57.79
CA GLY A 251 -34.69 -42.69 -56.37
C GLY A 251 -33.37 -42.62 -55.59
N PRO A 252 -32.56 -43.69 -55.57
CA PRO A 252 -31.26 -43.72 -54.89
C PRO A 252 -30.30 -42.65 -55.42
N THR A 253 -30.24 -42.47 -56.74
CA THR A 253 -29.34 -41.48 -57.37
C THR A 253 -29.69 -40.05 -56.97
N ILE A 254 -30.98 -39.70 -56.93
CA ILE A 254 -31.42 -38.36 -56.51
C ILE A 254 -31.10 -38.13 -55.04
N GLN A 255 -31.34 -39.14 -54.18
CA GLN A 255 -31.01 -39.07 -52.76
C GLN A 255 -29.50 -38.85 -52.56
N ASP A 256 -28.65 -39.70 -53.15
CA ASP A 256 -27.19 -39.60 -53.01
C ASP A 256 -26.67 -38.26 -53.56
N THR A 257 -27.23 -37.76 -54.66
CA THR A 257 -26.84 -36.47 -55.24
C THR A 257 -27.22 -35.31 -54.33
N LEU A 258 -28.40 -35.35 -53.69
CA LEU A 258 -28.83 -34.36 -52.71
C LEU A 258 -27.99 -34.41 -51.43
N GLU A 259 -27.70 -35.62 -50.93
CA GLU A 259 -26.85 -35.81 -49.75
C GLU A 259 -25.46 -35.20 -49.96
N ASN A 260 -24.79 -35.54 -51.06
CA ASN A 260 -23.49 -34.98 -51.39
C ASN A 260 -23.54 -33.47 -51.65
N ALA A 261 -24.53 -32.98 -52.40
CA ALA A 261 -24.62 -31.55 -52.72
C ALA A 261 -24.86 -30.70 -51.47
N VAL A 262 -25.75 -31.13 -50.57
CA VAL A 262 -26.01 -30.40 -49.31
C VAL A 262 -24.82 -30.49 -48.37
N GLY A 263 -24.18 -31.67 -48.27
CA GLY A 263 -22.94 -31.85 -47.50
C GLY A 263 -21.84 -30.90 -47.95
N ASP A 264 -21.57 -30.84 -49.25
CA ASP A 264 -20.59 -29.93 -49.85
C ASP A 264 -20.94 -28.46 -49.64
N ILE A 265 -22.21 -28.07 -49.80
CA ILE A 265 -22.66 -26.69 -49.57
C ILE A 265 -22.42 -26.30 -48.11
N VAL A 266 -22.87 -27.12 -47.15
CA VAL A 266 -22.72 -26.81 -45.72
C VAL A 266 -21.25 -26.78 -45.32
N ALA A 267 -20.45 -27.75 -45.78
CA ALA A 267 -19.01 -27.78 -45.51
C ALA A 267 -18.30 -26.54 -46.06
N ASN A 268 -18.66 -26.10 -47.28
CA ASN A 268 -18.09 -24.89 -47.87
C ASN A 268 -18.54 -23.62 -47.13
N VAL A 269 -19.80 -23.51 -46.72
CA VAL A 269 -20.30 -22.36 -45.94
C VAL A 269 -19.58 -22.25 -44.60
N ILE A 270 -19.45 -23.35 -43.85
CA ILE A 270 -18.73 -23.34 -42.58
C ILE A 270 -17.24 -23.04 -42.78
N HIS A 271 -16.64 -23.58 -43.85
CA HIS A 271 -15.28 -23.25 -44.21
C HIS A 271 -15.10 -21.74 -44.44
N GLN A 272 -16.02 -21.12 -45.17
CA GLN A 272 -15.98 -19.69 -45.49
C GLN A 272 -16.15 -18.83 -44.24
N ILE A 273 -17.09 -19.19 -43.34
CA ILE A 273 -17.26 -18.50 -42.05
C ILE A 273 -15.98 -18.57 -41.21
N LEU A 274 -15.34 -19.74 -41.14
CA LEU A 274 -14.11 -19.91 -40.36
C LEU A 274 -12.92 -19.18 -40.99
N GLU A 275 -12.87 -19.09 -42.31
CA GLU A 275 -11.87 -18.31 -43.05
C GLU A 275 -12.07 -16.81 -42.83
N ASP A 276 -13.31 -16.33 -42.85
CA ASP A 276 -13.68 -14.95 -42.52
C ASP A 276 -13.28 -14.63 -41.06
N LEU A 277 -13.60 -15.51 -40.11
CA LEU A 277 -13.21 -15.40 -38.70
C LEU A 277 -11.69 -15.40 -38.49
N ALA A 278 -10.92 -16.10 -39.32
CA ALA A 278 -9.46 -16.12 -39.30
C ALA A 278 -8.80 -14.91 -39.98
N SER A 279 -9.59 -14.05 -40.60
CA SER A 279 -9.13 -12.86 -41.31
C SER A 279 -9.56 -11.57 -40.60
N THR A 280 -9.10 -10.43 -41.10
CA THR A 280 -9.50 -9.10 -40.59
C THR A 280 -10.95 -8.74 -40.92
N SER A 281 -11.66 -9.53 -41.74
CA SER A 281 -13.09 -9.31 -42.04
C SER A 281 -14.00 -9.62 -40.84
N ASN A 282 -13.50 -10.34 -39.83
CA ASN A 282 -14.25 -10.66 -38.62
C ASN A 282 -14.57 -9.43 -37.74
N HIS A 283 -13.91 -8.29 -37.99
CA HIS A 283 -13.97 -7.13 -37.11
C HIS A 283 -15.40 -6.62 -36.93
N ALA A 284 -16.16 -6.46 -38.02
CA ALA A 284 -17.55 -5.97 -37.95
C ALA A 284 -18.44 -6.90 -37.12
N PHE A 285 -18.28 -8.22 -37.25
CA PHE A 285 -19.03 -9.19 -36.46
C PHE A 285 -18.65 -9.13 -34.97
N ILE A 286 -17.36 -8.97 -34.66
CA ILE A 286 -16.90 -8.83 -33.28
C ILE A 286 -17.34 -7.48 -32.68
N GLU A 287 -17.30 -6.41 -33.47
CA GLU A 287 -17.78 -5.10 -33.06
C GLU A 287 -19.27 -5.13 -32.68
N ASP A 288 -20.11 -5.79 -33.49
CA ASP A 288 -21.53 -5.99 -33.17
C ASP A 288 -21.71 -6.73 -31.84
N ILE A 289 -20.93 -7.78 -31.59
CA ILE A 289 -20.97 -8.52 -30.33
C ILE A 289 -20.54 -7.64 -29.16
N VAL A 290 -19.44 -6.88 -29.31
CA VAL A 290 -18.95 -5.96 -28.28
C VAL A 290 -19.98 -4.87 -28.00
N ASN A 291 -20.69 -4.36 -29.02
CA ASN A 291 -21.76 -3.37 -28.87
C ASN A 291 -22.95 -3.92 -28.09
N VAL A 292 -23.22 -5.23 -28.17
CA VAL A 292 -24.25 -5.88 -27.34
C VAL A 292 -23.82 -5.93 -25.87
N PHE A 293 -22.56 -6.26 -25.59
CA PHE A 293 -22.04 -6.31 -24.21
C PHE A 293 -21.76 -4.93 -23.60
N LEU A 294 -21.46 -3.93 -24.44
CA LEU A 294 -21.16 -2.54 -24.08
C LEU A 294 -22.05 -1.58 -24.89
N PRO A 295 -23.37 -1.57 -24.63
CA PRO A 295 -24.33 -0.71 -25.32
C PRO A 295 -24.06 0.77 -25.09
N GLU A 296 -24.53 1.61 -26.00
CA GLU A 296 -24.35 3.06 -25.93
C GLU A 296 -24.88 3.65 -24.60
N PRO A 297 -24.23 4.71 -24.07
CA PRO A 297 -24.67 5.36 -22.85
C PRO A 297 -26.14 5.78 -22.92
N GLY A 298 -26.94 5.38 -21.92
CA GLY A 298 -28.36 5.73 -21.82
C GLY A 298 -29.32 4.69 -22.41
N GLN A 299 -28.83 3.60 -22.98
CA GLN A 299 -29.64 2.40 -23.20
C GLN A 299 -29.79 1.64 -21.88
N GLN A 300 -30.99 1.10 -21.65
CA GLN A 300 -31.33 0.43 -20.40
C GLN A 300 -30.64 -0.94 -20.38
N GLN A 301 -29.57 -1.05 -19.60
CA GLN A 301 -28.83 -2.30 -19.42
C GLN A 301 -29.59 -3.25 -18.50
N GLU A 302 -29.60 -4.54 -18.83
CA GLU A 302 -30.18 -5.56 -17.96
C GLU A 302 -29.39 -5.63 -16.64
N GLU A 303 -30.09 -5.76 -15.51
CA GLU A 303 -29.47 -5.81 -14.17
C GLU A 303 -28.37 -6.90 -14.07
N ALA A 304 -28.51 -7.99 -14.84
CA ALA A 304 -27.58 -9.12 -14.90
C ALA A 304 -26.23 -8.76 -15.54
N GLU A 305 -26.19 -7.88 -16.54
CA GLU A 305 -24.93 -7.47 -17.20
C GLU A 305 -24.08 -6.58 -16.29
N ASN A 306 -24.75 -5.70 -15.54
CA ASN A 306 -24.11 -4.87 -14.52
C ASN A 306 -23.53 -5.72 -13.39
N GLU A 307 -24.21 -6.80 -12.98
CA GLU A 307 -23.74 -7.71 -11.95
C GLU A 307 -22.44 -8.43 -12.35
N ALA A 308 -22.32 -8.87 -13.61
CA ALA A 308 -21.10 -9.51 -14.11
C ALA A 308 -19.90 -8.55 -14.09
N LEU A 309 -20.10 -7.30 -14.53
CA LEU A 309 -19.05 -6.27 -14.51
C LEU A 309 -18.66 -5.89 -13.08
N ILE A 310 -19.64 -5.73 -12.18
CA ILE A 310 -19.42 -5.51 -10.75
C ILE A 310 -18.55 -6.64 -10.18
N ASN A 311 -18.92 -7.90 -10.41
CA ASN A 311 -18.17 -9.05 -9.91
C ASN A 311 -16.73 -9.07 -10.42
N LEU A 312 -16.51 -8.79 -11.71
CA LEU A 312 -15.16 -8.69 -12.28
C LEU A 312 -14.31 -7.61 -11.57
N ILE A 313 -14.88 -6.42 -11.33
CA ILE A 313 -14.18 -5.35 -10.60
C ILE A 313 -13.87 -5.79 -9.17
N LEU A 314 -14.80 -6.47 -8.50
CA LEU A 314 -14.60 -6.98 -7.14
C LEU A 314 -13.46 -8.01 -7.07
N GLU A 315 -13.41 -8.94 -8.03
CA GLU A 315 -12.34 -9.93 -8.15
C GLU A 315 -10.97 -9.29 -8.39
N VAL A 316 -10.89 -8.26 -9.24
CA VAL A 316 -9.66 -7.49 -9.44
C VAL A 316 -9.21 -6.82 -8.14
N ILE A 317 -10.14 -6.21 -7.38
CA ILE A 317 -9.79 -5.59 -6.09
C ILE A 317 -9.36 -6.64 -5.07
N ASP A 318 -9.98 -7.83 -5.04
CA ASP A 318 -9.58 -8.91 -4.16
C ASP A 318 -8.16 -9.43 -4.50
N ALA A 319 -7.83 -9.57 -5.78
CA ALA A 319 -6.47 -9.91 -6.20
C ALA A 319 -5.43 -8.87 -5.73
N ILE A 320 -5.76 -7.57 -5.79
CA ILE A 320 -4.89 -6.50 -5.26
C ILE A 320 -4.76 -6.61 -3.74
N LYS A 321 -5.86 -6.86 -3.02
CA LYS A 321 -5.84 -7.02 -1.55
C LYS A 321 -4.99 -8.21 -1.13
N ASP A 322 -5.03 -9.32 -1.86
CA ASP A 322 -4.21 -10.49 -1.57
C ASP A 322 -2.72 -10.21 -1.74
N GLN A 323 -2.33 -9.41 -2.74
CA GLN A 323 -0.95 -8.96 -2.87
C GLN A 323 -0.52 -8.07 -1.70
N VAL A 324 -1.38 -7.15 -1.23
CA VAL A 324 -1.10 -6.27 -0.08
C VAL A 324 -0.98 -7.05 1.24
N ARG A 325 -1.56 -8.26 1.34
CA ARG A 325 -1.43 -9.11 2.54
C ARG A 325 -0.06 -9.77 2.66
N VAL A 326 0.76 -9.77 1.62
CA VAL A 326 2.11 -10.33 1.64
C VAL A 326 3.02 -9.41 2.46
N LYS A 327 3.47 -9.90 3.63
CA LYS A 327 4.29 -9.12 4.57
C LYS A 327 5.77 -9.25 4.25
N HIS A 328 6.38 -8.19 3.72
CA HIS A 328 7.77 -8.19 3.30
C HIS A 328 8.73 -8.04 4.49
N TRP A 329 8.34 -7.37 5.58
CA TRP A 329 9.20 -7.25 6.77
C TRP A 329 9.57 -8.60 7.42
N ARG A 330 8.75 -9.65 7.24
CA ARG A 330 9.01 -10.98 7.82
C ARG A 330 10.24 -11.66 7.22
N GLU A 331 10.59 -11.33 5.98
CA GLU A 331 11.77 -11.87 5.31
C GLU A 331 13.07 -11.25 5.84
N ASN A 332 12.97 -10.07 6.47
CA ASN A 332 14.09 -9.29 6.99
C ASN A 332 14.26 -9.41 8.51
N LEU A 333 13.69 -10.47 9.13
CA LEU A 333 13.85 -10.72 10.57
C LEU A 333 15.35 -10.82 10.93
N PRO A 334 15.84 -10.01 11.90
CA PRO A 334 17.25 -9.99 12.29
C PRO A 334 17.71 -11.19 13.14
#